data_AF-A0A920JKG1-F1
#
_entry.id   AF-A0A920JKG1-F1
#
_cell.length_a   1.000
_cell.length_b   1.000
_cell.length_c   1.000
_cell.angle_alpha   90.00
_cell.angle_beta   90.00
_cell.angle_gamma   90.00
#
_symmetry.space_group_name_H-M   'P 1'
#
loop_
_entity.id
_entity.type
_entity.pdbx_description
1 polymer ?
#
loop_
_entity_poly.entity_id
_entity_poly.type
_entity_poly.pdbx_seq_one_letter_code
_entity_poly.pdbx_strand_id
1 'polypeptide(L)'
;MVFTSSKDNRYGESEVVSRVGLRTPAHTYNESDDILMMVQDMNKKNELSCVLIDEAQFLSKDQVEQLGKIVDEMNITVMAFWVRTDFQGELFEGSKYLLAWAGRLKELRLFVIAEVKQP
;
A
#
# COMPACT_ATOMS: atom_id res chain seq x y z
N MET A 1 1.59 10.16 -5.68
CA MET A 1 0.26 10.10 -5.03
C MET A 1 0.28 9.02 -3.96
N VAL A 2 -0.40 9.23 -2.82
CA VAL A 2 -0.42 8.26 -1.70
C VAL A 2 -1.86 7.82 -1.45
N PHE A 3 -2.05 6.51 -1.27
CA PHE A 3 -3.31 5.89 -0.89
C PHE A 3 -3.19 5.15 0.45
N THR A 4 -4.28 5.06 1.19
CA THR A 4 -4.46 4.16 2.34
C THR A 4 -5.85 3.53 2.33
N SER A 5 -6.02 2.41 3.01
CA SER A 5 -7.34 1.76 3.11
C SER A 5 -8.27 2.57 4.00
N SER A 6 -9.53 2.73 3.61
CA SER A 6 -10.57 3.31 4.48
C SER A 6 -10.83 2.48 5.74
N LYS A 7 -10.38 1.21 5.76
CA LYS A 7 -10.40 0.35 6.96
C LYS A 7 -9.32 0.71 7.97
N ASP A 8 -8.31 1.50 7.59
CA ASP A 8 -7.28 1.99 8.50
C ASP A 8 -7.69 3.35 9.11
N ASN A 9 -8.34 3.29 10.28
CA ASN A 9 -8.75 4.47 11.04
C ASN A 9 -7.83 4.77 12.24
N ARG A 10 -6.63 4.18 12.29
CA ARG A 10 -5.76 4.24 13.49
C ARG A 10 -5.24 5.65 13.78
N TYR A 11 -5.11 6.51 12.77
CA TYR A 11 -4.47 7.83 12.92
C TYR A 11 -5.21 9.00 12.23
N GLY A 12 -6.40 8.75 11.66
CA GLY A 12 -7.25 9.71 10.94
C GLY A 12 -7.77 9.15 9.61
N GLU A 13 -8.87 9.69 9.06
CA GLU A 13 -9.53 9.15 7.85
C GLU A 13 -8.79 9.43 6.53
N SER A 14 -7.76 10.29 6.49
CA SER A 14 -7.13 10.71 5.22
C SER A 14 -5.62 11.02 5.33
N GLU A 15 -4.93 10.38 6.27
CA GLU A 15 -3.48 10.56 6.44
C GLU A 15 -2.78 9.23 6.67
N VAL A 16 -1.61 9.06 6.05
CA VAL A 16 -0.66 8.01 6.44
C VAL A 16 0.26 8.56 7.51
N VAL A 17 0.33 7.86 8.65
CA VAL A 17 1.15 8.25 9.80
C VAL A 17 2.17 7.16 10.11
N SER A 18 3.45 7.51 10.02
CA SER A 18 4.54 6.62 10.39
C SER A 18 4.65 6.48 11.92
N ARG A 19 5.26 5.37 12.36
CA ARG A 19 5.52 5.11 13.79
C ARG A 19 6.47 6.12 14.47
N VAL A 20 7.20 6.92 13.70
CA VAL A 20 8.08 8.00 14.20
C VAL A 20 7.42 9.38 14.15
N GLY A 21 6.12 9.45 13.81
CA GLY A 21 5.33 10.67 13.84
C GLY A 21 5.31 11.48 12.55
N LEU A 22 5.99 11.05 11.48
CA LEU A 22 5.84 11.67 10.16
C LEU A 22 4.44 11.41 9.61
N ARG A 23 3.83 12.44 9.02
CA ARG A 23 2.47 12.41 8.45
C ARG A 23 2.50 12.83 6.99
N THR A 24 1.64 12.25 6.17
CA THR A 24 1.46 12.65 4.78
C THR A 24 0.00 12.51 4.38
N PRO A 25 -0.60 13.50 3.71
CA PRO A 25 -1.96 13.38 3.20
C PRO A 25 -2.09 12.19 2.26
N ALA A 26 -3.15 11.40 2.43
CA ALA A 26 -3.41 10.22 1.63
C ALA A 26 -4.87 10.19 1.16
N HIS A 27 -5.07 9.65 -0.03
CA HIS A 27 -6.40 9.33 -0.53
C HIS A 27 -6.84 7.99 0.08
N THR A 28 -8.09 7.91 0.52
CA THR A 28 -8.64 6.62 0.94
C THR A 28 -9.19 5.85 -0.23
N TYR A 29 -9.03 4.52 -0.17
CA TYR A 29 -9.74 3.59 -1.03
C TYR A 29 -10.59 2.62 -0.19
N ASN A 30 -11.74 2.24 -0.72
CA ASN A 30 -12.59 1.16 -0.25
C ASN A 30 -12.67 0.04 -1.31
N GLU A 31 -13.31 -1.08 -1.00
CA GLU A 31 -13.38 -2.24 -1.90
C GLU A 31 -14.11 -1.98 -3.24
N SER A 32 -15.00 -0.99 -3.28
CA SER A 32 -15.76 -0.61 -4.48
C SER A 32 -15.10 0.48 -5.32
N ASP A 33 -13.98 1.04 -4.86
CA ASP A 33 -13.29 2.11 -5.56
C ASP A 33 -12.46 1.57 -6.74
N ASP A 34 -12.49 2.33 -7.85
CA ASP A 34 -11.63 2.13 -9.00
C ASP A 34 -10.36 2.97 -8.86
N ILE A 35 -9.27 2.33 -8.44
CA ILE A 35 -7.98 2.98 -8.19
C ILE A 35 -7.36 3.48 -9.51
N LEU A 36 -7.55 2.74 -10.60
CA LEU A 36 -7.03 3.13 -11.92
C LEU A 36 -7.67 4.46 -12.34
N MET A 37 -8.98 4.58 -12.24
CA MET A 37 -9.70 5.81 -12.58
C MET A 37 -9.25 6.99 -11.69
N MET A 38 -9.10 6.77 -10.39
CA MET A 38 -8.61 7.80 -9.46
C MET A 38 -7.19 8.29 -9.83
N VAL A 39 -6.29 7.38 -10.19
CA VAL A 39 -4.93 7.71 -10.61
C VAL A 39 -4.94 8.44 -11.95
N GLN A 40 -5.75 8.00 -12.92
CA GLN A 40 -5.91 8.68 -14.21
C GLN A 40 -6.37 10.13 -14.05
N ASP A 41 -7.37 10.37 -13.21
CA ASP A 41 -7.92 11.71 -13.00
C ASP A 41 -6.94 12.65 -12.29
N MET A 42 -6.12 12.11 -11.39
CA MET A 42 -5.04 12.87 -10.76
C MET A 42 -3.88 13.12 -11.74
N ASN A 43 -3.51 12.13 -12.55
CA ASN A 43 -2.44 12.25 -13.54
C ASN A 43 -2.74 13.32 -14.61
N LYS A 44 -4.02 13.48 -14.99
CA LYS A 44 -4.46 14.56 -15.90
C LYS A 44 -4.24 15.95 -15.31
N LYS A 45 -4.31 16.10 -13.99
CA LYS A 45 -4.13 17.39 -13.29
C LYS A 45 -2.67 17.69 -13.02
N ASN A 46 -1.90 16.66 -12.68
CA ASN A 46 -0.49 16.75 -12.40
C ASN A 46 0.19 15.43 -12.75
N GLU A 47 1.25 15.47 -13.56
CA GLU A 47 1.96 14.28 -13.98
C GLU A 47 2.52 13.51 -12.77
N LEU A 48 2.07 12.27 -12.62
CA LEU A 48 2.44 11.39 -11.53
C LEU A 48 3.57 10.47 -11.97
N SER A 49 4.70 10.50 -11.27
CA SER A 49 5.77 9.52 -11.50
C SER A 49 5.61 8.26 -10.65
N CYS A 50 4.88 8.35 -9.53
CA CYS A 50 4.75 7.26 -8.57
C CYS A 50 3.42 7.29 -7.78
N VAL A 51 2.88 6.10 -7.54
CA VAL A 51 1.73 5.82 -6.67
C VAL A 51 2.20 4.92 -5.53
N LEU A 52 1.97 5.35 -4.29
CA LEU A 52 2.25 4.59 -3.09
C LEU A 52 0.94 4.11 -2.47
N ILE A 53 0.81 2.82 -2.21
CA ILE A 53 -0.35 2.22 -1.53
C ILE A 53 0.11 1.72 -0.16
N ASP A 54 -0.42 2.32 0.89
CA ASP A 54 -0.27 1.82 2.26
C ASP A 54 -1.40 0.84 2.61
N GLU A 55 -1.11 -0.05 3.55
CA GLU A 55 -2.03 -1.10 4.02
C GLU A 55 -2.65 -1.93 2.87
N ALA A 56 -1.84 -2.22 1.84
CA ALA A 56 -2.28 -2.83 0.58
C ALA A 56 -2.80 -4.27 0.72
N GLN A 57 -2.68 -4.90 1.90
CA GLN A 57 -3.29 -6.20 2.16
C GLN A 57 -4.82 -6.17 2.07
N PHE A 58 -5.44 -4.99 2.20
CA PHE A 58 -6.89 -4.81 2.11
C PHE A 58 -7.42 -4.64 0.68
N LEU A 59 -6.55 -4.63 -0.33
CA LEU A 59 -6.97 -4.59 -1.73
C LEU A 59 -7.72 -5.87 -2.12
N SER A 60 -8.75 -5.72 -2.96
CA SER A 60 -9.36 -6.85 -3.66
C SER A 60 -8.47 -7.32 -4.82
N LYS A 61 -8.75 -8.51 -5.35
CA LYS A 61 -8.10 -8.99 -6.58
C LYS A 61 -8.11 -7.94 -7.71
N ASP A 62 -9.28 -7.38 -7.97
CA ASP A 62 -9.50 -6.45 -9.09
C ASP A 62 -8.70 -5.16 -8.89
N GLN A 63 -8.58 -4.69 -7.64
CA GLN A 63 -7.74 -3.55 -7.32
C GLN A 63 -6.25 -3.85 -7.51
N VAL A 64 -5.78 -5.05 -7.19
CA VAL A 64 -4.39 -5.44 -7.49
C VAL A 64 -4.15 -5.51 -9.00
N GLU A 65 -5.13 -5.95 -9.79
CA GLU A 65 -5.05 -5.91 -11.26
C GLU A 65 -4.97 -4.46 -11.79
N GLN A 66 -5.77 -3.55 -11.21
CA GLN A 66 -5.71 -2.12 -11.52
C GLN A 66 -4.32 -1.54 -11.26
N LEU A 67 -3.62 -1.95 -10.19
CA LEU A 67 -2.23 -1.55 -9.93
C LEU A 67 -1.29 -1.97 -11.07
N GLY A 68 -1.46 -3.19 -11.61
CA GLY A 68 -0.71 -3.66 -12.77
C GLY A 68 -0.97 -2.78 -14.00
N LYS A 69 -2.23 -2.46 -14.29
CA LYS A 69 -2.61 -1.57 -15.41
C LYS A 69 -2.01 -0.17 -15.28
N ILE A 70 -1.91 0.38 -14.06
CA ILE A 70 -1.24 1.67 -13.84
C ILE A 70 0.24 1.60 -14.28
N VAL A 71 0.93 0.51 -13.97
CA VAL A 71 2.33 0.34 -14.39
C VAL A 71 2.44 0.14 -15.90
N ASP A 72 1.64 -0.78 -16.46
CA ASP A 72 1.77 -1.22 -17.85
C ASP A 72 1.23 -0.17 -18.85
N GLU A 73 0.09 0.45 -18.56
CA GLU A 73 -0.60 1.35 -19.48
C GLU A 73 -0.21 2.82 -19.28
N MET A 74 0.11 3.22 -18.05
CA MET A 74 0.42 4.63 -17.73
C MET A 74 1.91 4.89 -17.51
N ASN A 75 2.75 3.84 -17.44
CA ASN A 75 4.18 3.94 -17.13
C ASN A 75 4.45 4.66 -15.79
N ILE A 76 3.56 4.49 -14.81
CA ILE A 76 3.69 5.06 -13.46
C ILE A 76 4.16 3.98 -12.50
N THR A 77 5.18 4.27 -11.69
CA THR A 77 5.66 3.28 -10.70
C THR A 77 4.64 3.09 -9.59
N VAL A 78 4.31 1.84 -9.25
CA VAL A 78 3.46 1.52 -8.08
C VAL A 78 4.30 0.86 -7.00
N MET A 79 4.22 1.41 -5.78
CA MET A 79 4.85 0.86 -4.57
C MET A 79 3.77 0.50 -3.56
N ALA A 80 3.60 -0.79 -3.26
CA ALA A 80 2.67 -1.27 -2.25
C ALA A 80 3.40 -1.66 -0.95
N PHE A 81 2.86 -1.26 0.19
CA PHE A 81 3.30 -1.67 1.51
C PHE A 81 2.17 -2.46 2.19
N TRP A 82 2.48 -3.65 2.71
CA TRP A 82 1.46 -4.52 3.29
C TRP A 82 2.05 -5.54 4.27
N VAL A 83 1.15 -6.18 5.03
CA VAL A 83 1.44 -7.37 5.84
C VAL A 83 0.90 -8.63 5.16
N ARG A 84 1.67 -9.72 5.16
CA ARG A 84 1.31 -10.92 4.38
C ARG A 84 0.08 -11.63 4.95
N THR A 85 0.07 -11.84 6.26
CA THR A 85 -0.87 -12.71 6.95
C THR A 85 -1.54 -11.98 8.10
N ASP A 86 -2.74 -12.44 8.46
CA ASP A 86 -3.45 -12.02 9.66
C ASP A 86 -2.82 -12.65 10.93
N PHE A 87 -3.47 -12.43 12.08
CA PHE A 87 -3.02 -12.95 13.37
C PHE A 87 -3.14 -14.48 13.52
N GLN A 88 -3.89 -15.15 12.63
CA GLN A 88 -4.02 -16.61 12.59
C GLN A 88 -3.00 -17.24 11.63
N GLY A 89 -2.24 -16.42 10.90
CA GLY A 89 -1.28 -16.88 9.89
C GLY A 89 -1.90 -17.07 8.51
N GLU A 90 -3.15 -16.66 8.30
CA GLU A 90 -3.82 -16.78 7.01
C GLU A 90 -3.50 -15.58 6.12
N LEU A 91 -3.27 -15.81 4.83
CA LEU A 91 -2.97 -14.74 3.88
C LEU A 91 -4.20 -13.83 3.70
N PHE A 92 -3.99 -12.53 3.79
CA PHE A 92 -4.96 -11.54 3.33
C PHE A 92 -5.20 -11.66 1.82
N GLU A 93 -6.38 -11.26 1.36
CA GLU A 93 -6.74 -11.32 -0.06
C GLU A 93 -5.77 -10.53 -0.94
N GLY A 94 -5.59 -9.23 -0.67
CA GLY A 94 -4.66 -8.38 -1.42
C GLY A 94 -3.25 -8.94 -1.38
N SER A 95 -2.82 -9.46 -0.23
CA SER A 95 -1.52 -10.11 -0.06
C SER A 95 -1.31 -11.31 -0.97
N LYS A 96 -2.33 -12.15 -1.21
CA LYS A 96 -2.24 -13.30 -2.12
C LYS A 96 -1.87 -12.86 -3.53
N TYR A 97 -2.56 -11.85 -4.04
CA TYR A 97 -2.35 -11.36 -5.41
C TYR A 97 -1.10 -10.50 -5.54
N LEU A 98 -0.80 -9.65 -4.55
CA LEU A 98 0.44 -8.89 -4.53
C LEU A 98 1.68 -9.81 -4.53
N LEU A 99 1.65 -10.90 -3.76
CA LEU A 99 2.73 -11.89 -3.78
C LEU A 99 2.85 -12.62 -5.12
N ALA A 100 1.73 -12.86 -5.81
CA ALA A 100 1.70 -13.56 -7.09
C ALA A 100 2.14 -12.68 -8.28
N TRP A 101 1.79 -11.39 -8.25
CA TRP A 101 1.92 -10.50 -9.42
C TRP A 101 2.99 -9.42 -9.27
N ALA A 102 3.54 -9.18 -8.07
CA ALA A 102 4.57 -8.17 -7.89
C ALA A 102 5.83 -8.51 -8.69
N GLY A 103 6.25 -7.59 -9.57
CA GLY A 103 7.49 -7.73 -10.32
C GLY A 103 8.75 -7.67 -9.44
N ARG A 104 8.68 -7.02 -8.27
CA ARG A 104 9.74 -7.02 -7.25
C ARG A 104 9.15 -7.07 -5.85
N LEU A 105 9.72 -7.93 -5.02
CA LEU A 105 9.36 -8.08 -3.61
C LEU A 105 10.59 -7.83 -2.74
N LYS A 106 10.45 -6.94 -1.75
CA LYS A 106 11.46 -6.72 -0.71
C LYS A 106 10.83 -6.92 0.65
N GLU A 107 11.33 -7.91 1.38
CA GLU A 107 10.90 -8.13 2.76
C GLU A 107 11.57 -7.09 3.69
N LEU A 108 10.75 -6.33 4.40
CA LEU A 108 11.21 -5.42 5.45
C LEU A 108 11.17 -6.16 6.78
N ARG A 109 12.35 -6.50 7.30
CA ARG A 109 12.49 -7.07 8.64
C ARG A 109 12.71 -5.94 9.65
N LEU A 110 11.76 -5.77 10.56
CA LEU A 110 11.90 -4.88 11.71
C LEU A 110 12.39 -5.71 12.90
N PHE A 111 13.70 -5.68 13.17
CA PHE A 111 14.24 -6.21 14.42
C PHE A 111 15.02 -5.13 15.15
N VAL A 112 14.81 -5.05 16.47
CA VAL A 112 15.77 -4.45 17.40
C VAL A 112 16.26 -5.59 18.28
N ILE A 113 17.53 -5.97 18.13
CA ILE A 113 18.19 -6.90 19.04
C ILE A 113 19.11 -6.05 19.92
N ALA A 114 18.74 -5.87 21.18
CA ALA A 114 19.61 -5.28 22.19
C ALA A 114 20.08 -6.40 23.12
N GLU A 115 21.34 -6.81 22.98
CA GLU A 115 22.00 -7.65 23.98
C GLU A 115 22.54 -6.72 25.08
N VAL A 116 21.82 -6.65 26.21
CA VAL A 116 22.22 -5.85 27.37
C VAL A 116 23.15 -6.70 28.23
N LYS A 117 24.44 -6.38 28.25
CA LYS A 117 25.39 -6.92 29.24
C LYS A 117 25.38 -6.01 30.47
N GLN A 118 25.15 -6.58 31.64
CA GLN A 118 25.36 -5.87 32.90
C GLN A 118 26.87 -5.65 33.12
N PRO A 119 27.27 -4.54 33.78
CA PRO A 119 28.66 -4.30 34.15
C PRO A 119 29.21 -5.38 35.10
#